data_AF-A0A938QA88-F1
#
_entry.id   AF-A0A938QA88-F1
#
_cell.length_a   1.000
_cell.length_b   1.000
_cell.length_c   1.000
_cell.angle_alpha   90.00
_cell.angle_beta   90.00
_cell.angle_gamma   90.00
#
_symmetry.space_group_name_H-M   'P 1'
#
loop_
_entity.id
_entity.type
_entity.pdbx_description
1 polymer ?
#
loop_
_entity_poly.entity_id
_entity_poly.type
_entity_poly.pdbx_seq_one_letter_code
_entity_poly.pdbx_strand_id
1 'polypeptide(L)'
;MCYDKKKLFWKFVMTEMNWIAIQSRRGAKELDLILERFNRKYFAHMNQEQKKIYVAFLHEEDQSLWDWIFCHPHSAPKQYK
;
A
#
# COMPACT_ATOMS: atom_id res chain seq x y z
N MET A 1 24.41 2.11 -18.63
CA MET A 1 23.60 3.35 -18.70
C MET A 1 22.84 3.50 -17.40
N CYS A 2 23.11 4.60 -16.71
CA CYS A 2 22.56 4.98 -15.42
C CYS A 2 21.08 5.33 -15.55
N TYR A 3 20.23 4.84 -14.63
CA TYR A 3 19.03 5.55 -14.21
C TYR A 3 18.75 5.19 -12.75
N ASP A 4 19.03 6.14 -11.85
CA ASP A 4 18.62 6.08 -10.45
C ASP A 4 17.09 6.17 -10.40
N LYS A 5 16.46 5.00 -10.30
CA LYS A 5 15.01 4.80 -10.32
C LYS A 5 14.27 5.55 -9.21
N LYS A 6 14.98 6.09 -8.21
CA LYS A 6 14.37 6.71 -7.02
C LYS A 6 13.94 8.16 -7.27
N LYS A 7 14.41 8.82 -8.34
CA LYS A 7 14.32 10.29 -8.46
C LYS A 7 13.42 10.84 -9.55
N LEU A 8 12.99 10.05 -10.54
CA LEU A 8 12.26 10.57 -11.71
C LEU A 8 10.78 10.23 -11.80
N PHE A 9 10.27 9.24 -11.06
CA PHE A 9 8.86 8.83 -11.17
C PHE A 9 7.92 9.60 -10.22
N TRP A 10 8.47 10.33 -9.24
CA TRP A 10 7.70 11.00 -8.19
C TRP A 10 7.27 12.44 -8.54
N LYS A 11 7.54 12.93 -9.75
CA LYS A 11 7.46 14.37 -10.06
C LYS A 11 6.43 14.77 -11.12
N PHE A 12 5.61 13.86 -11.64
CA PHE A 12 4.65 14.24 -12.68
C PHE A 12 3.24 13.70 -12.39
N VAL A 13 2.50 14.51 -11.63
CA VAL A 13 1.03 14.53 -11.52
C VAL A 13 0.39 13.21 -11.08
N MET A 14 0.28 13.00 -9.77
CA MET A 14 -0.55 11.93 -9.25
C MET A 14 -1.26 12.36 -7.98
N THR A 15 -2.58 12.54 -8.05
CA THR A 15 -3.46 12.56 -6.88
C THR A 15 -3.09 11.40 -5.96
N GLU A 16 -3.00 11.61 -4.64
CA GLU A 16 -2.62 10.57 -3.65
C GLU A 16 -3.36 9.24 -3.89
N MET A 17 -4.64 9.34 -4.29
CA MET A 17 -5.52 8.23 -4.65
C MET A 17 -5.01 7.37 -5.82
N ASN A 18 -4.47 7.99 -6.87
CA ASN A 18 -4.05 7.28 -8.08
C ASN A 18 -2.69 6.56 -7.87
N TRP A 19 -1.82 7.11 -7.03
CA TRP A 19 -0.56 6.45 -6.67
C TRP A 19 -0.82 5.23 -5.79
N ILE A 20 -1.72 5.36 -4.82
CA ILE A 20 -2.17 4.25 -3.97
C ILE A 20 -2.84 3.15 -4.78
N ALA A 21 -3.67 3.50 -5.76
CA ALA A 21 -4.28 2.53 -6.65
C ALA A 21 -3.23 1.73 -7.44
N ILE A 22 -2.17 2.37 -7.93
CA ILE A 22 -1.08 1.69 -8.64
C ILE A 22 -0.24 0.81 -7.70
N GLN A 23 0.07 1.27 -6.48
CA GLN A 23 0.81 0.48 -5.47
C GLN A 23 0.00 -0.70 -4.91
N SER A 24 -1.33 -0.64 -5.01
CA SER A 24 -2.21 -1.74 -4.61
C SER A 24 -2.24 -2.88 -5.65
N ARG A 25 -1.74 -2.64 -6.88
CA ARG A 25 -1.65 -3.67 -7.92
C ARG A 25 -0.47 -4.58 -7.68
N ARG A 26 -0.75 -5.82 -7.29
CA ARG A 26 0.22 -6.80 -6.79
C ARG A 26 0.10 -8.13 -7.51
N GLY A 27 1.07 -9.02 -7.31
CA GLY A 27 1.12 -10.32 -7.98
C GLY A 27 -0.07 -11.26 -7.65
N ALA A 28 -0.74 -11.03 -6.51
CA ALA A 28 -1.90 -11.80 -6.05
C ALA A 28 -3.22 -11.03 -6.26
N LYS A 29 -4.18 -11.64 -6.96
CA LYS A 29 -5.48 -11.02 -7.29
C LYS A 29 -6.33 -10.74 -6.05
N GLU A 30 -6.18 -11.57 -5.03
CA GLU A 30 -6.89 -11.44 -3.76
C GLU A 30 -6.44 -10.19 -2.98
N LEU A 31 -5.14 -9.86 -2.99
CA LEU A 31 -4.63 -8.62 -2.37
C LEU A 31 -5.17 -7.40 -3.11
N ASP A 32 -5.14 -7.43 -4.43
CA ASP A 32 -5.65 -6.33 -5.27
C ASP A 32 -7.12 -6.03 -4.93
N LEU A 33 -7.97 -7.07 -4.87
CA LEU A 33 -9.39 -6.93 -4.58
C LEU A 33 -9.68 -6.43 -3.15
N ILE A 34 -8.90 -6.85 -2.15
CA ILE A 34 -9.04 -6.37 -0.77
C ILE A 34 -8.59 -4.91 -0.66
N LEU A 35 -7.41 -4.59 -1.17
CA LEU A 35 -6.83 -3.25 -1.10
C LEU A 35 -7.66 -2.25 -1.89
N GLU A 36 -8.18 -2.61 -3.07
CA GLU A 36 -9.07 -1.76 -3.86
C GLU A 36 -10.35 -1.41 -3.07
N ARG A 37 -11.02 -2.42 -2.51
CA ARG A 37 -12.24 -2.22 -1.71
C ARG A 37 -11.97 -1.40 -0.46
N PHE A 38 -10.85 -1.67 0.21
CA PHE A 38 -10.43 -0.94 1.40
C PHE A 38 -10.14 0.53 1.08
N ASN A 39 -9.40 0.80 -0.01
CA ASN A 39 -9.11 2.15 -0.49
C ASN A 39 -10.40 2.93 -0.76
N ARG A 40 -11.33 2.35 -1.51
CA ARG A 40 -12.58 3.03 -1.87
C ARG A 40 -13.43 3.39 -0.65
N LYS A 41 -13.45 2.54 0.38
CA LYS A 41 -14.34 2.70 1.53
C LYS A 41 -13.71 3.49 2.69
N TYR A 42 -12.45 3.24 2.99
CA TYR A 42 -11.79 3.75 4.21
C TYR A 42 -10.78 4.86 3.93
N PHE A 43 -10.06 4.85 2.81
CA PHE A 43 -8.98 5.82 2.57
C PHE A 43 -9.48 7.28 2.52
N ALA A 44 -10.70 7.51 2.03
CA ALA A 44 -11.33 8.84 2.02
C ALA A 44 -11.64 9.38 3.44
N HIS A 45 -11.87 8.49 4.41
CA HIS A 45 -12.27 8.81 5.78
C HIS A 45 -11.10 8.79 6.77
N MET A 46 -9.88 8.45 6.33
CA MET A 46 -8.71 8.36 7.19
C MET A 46 -8.07 9.72 7.48
N ASN A 47 -7.61 9.88 8.72
CA ASN A 47 -6.77 11.01 9.13
C ASN A 47 -5.37 10.91 8.53
N GLN A 48 -4.64 12.03 8.50
CA GLN A 48 -3.30 12.07 7.90
C GLN A 48 -2.32 11.07 8.53
N GLU A 49 -2.42 10.82 9.83
CA GLU A 49 -1.57 9.81 10.52
C GLU A 49 -1.87 8.39 10.03
N GLN A 50 -3.16 8.05 9.88
CA GLN A 50 -3.58 6.75 9.37
C GLN A 50 -3.17 6.56 7.91
N LYS A 51 -3.25 7.63 7.09
CA LYS A 51 -2.76 7.60 5.70
C LYS A 51 -1.25 7.36 5.64
N LYS A 52 -0.47 7.96 6.54
CA LYS A 52 0.99 7.71 6.61
C LYS A 52 1.30 6.25 6.95
N ILE A 53 0.59 5.68 7.93
CA ILE A 53 0.73 4.26 8.31
C ILE A 53 0.34 3.37 7.12
N TYR A 54 -0.76 3.69 6.44
CA TYR A 54 -1.22 2.93 5.28
C TYR A 54 -0.26 2.99 4.09
N VAL A 55 0.34 4.15 3.82
CA VAL A 55 1.38 4.27 2.80
C VAL A 55 2.63 3.47 3.16
N ALA A 56 3.04 3.48 4.43
CA ALA A 56 4.14 2.63 4.90
C ALA A 56 3.82 1.14 4.75
N PHE A 57 2.59 0.73 5.06
CA PHE A 57 2.10 -0.63 4.86
C PHE A 57 2.13 -1.05 3.39
N LEU A 58 1.72 -0.18 2.46
CA LEU A 58 1.76 -0.47 1.02
C LEU A 58 3.18 -0.64 0.46
N HIS A 59 4.20 -0.14 1.16
CA HIS A 59 5.60 -0.27 0.80
C HIS A 59 6.23 -1.61 1.21
N GLU A 60 5.56 -2.42 2.04
CA GLU A 60 6.03 -3.74 2.46
C GLU A 60 5.86 -4.78 1.34
N GLU A 61 6.62 -5.88 1.44
CA GLU A 61 6.61 -6.95 0.44
C GLU A 61 5.27 -7.71 0.37
N ASP A 62 4.90 -8.16 -0.83
CA ASP A 62 3.67 -8.92 -1.09
C ASP A 62 3.54 -10.17 -0.21
N GLN A 63 4.64 -10.88 0.04
CA GLN A 63 4.65 -12.09 0.86
C GLN A 63 4.36 -11.78 2.34
N SER A 64 4.96 -10.73 2.88
CA SER A 64 4.72 -10.28 4.26
C SER A 64 3.28 -9.84 4.46
N LEU A 65 2.73 -9.11 3.48
CA LEU A 65 1.37 -8.61 3.54
C LEU A 65 0.34 -9.73 3.38
N TRP A 66 0.63 -10.71 2.53
CA TRP A 66 -0.16 -11.94 2.45
C TRP A 66 -0.17 -12.67 3.78
N ASP A 67 1.00 -12.85 4.40
CA ASP A 67 1.11 -13.53 5.68
C ASP A 67 0.32 -12.78 6.77
N TRP A 68 0.46 -11.46 6.89
CA TRP A 68 -0.24 -10.68 7.90
C TRP A 68 -1.76 -10.63 7.72
N ILE A 69 -2.25 -10.64 6.48
CA ILE A 69 -3.71 -10.57 6.21
C ILE A 69 -4.36 -11.95 6.33
N PHE A 70 -3.70 -13.00 5.85
CA PHE A 70 -4.34 -14.32 5.67
C PHE A 70 -3.81 -15.44 6.58
N CYS A 71 -2.53 -15.44 6.94
CA CYS A 71 -1.90 -16.57 7.65
C CYS A 71 -1.65 -16.28 9.14
N HIS A 72 -0.92 -15.21 9.45
CA HIS A 72 -0.47 -14.86 10.78
C HIS A 72 -0.65 -13.35 11.08
N PRO A 73 -1.87 -12.92 11.47
CA PRO A 73 -2.12 -11.52 11.84
C PRO A 73 -1.25 -11.01 12.99
N HIS A 74 -0.78 -11.92 13.86
CA HIS A 74 0.09 -11.58 14.97
C HIS A 74 1.54 -11.27 14.55
N SER A 75 1.97 -11.67 13.36
CA SER A 75 3.31 -11.40 12.81
C SER A 75 3.45 -9.96 12.31
N ALA A 76 2.35 -9.23 12.17
CA ALA A 76 2.38 -7.83 11.79
C ALA A 76 3.14 -6.99 12.84
N PRO A 77 4.06 -6.10 12.41
CA PRO A 77 4.67 -5.09 13.27
C PRO A 77 3.62 -4.32 14.08
N LYS A 78 3.97 -3.93 15.32
CA LYS A 78 3.06 -3.21 16.25
C LYS A 78 2.50 -1.89 15.66
N GLN A 79 3.19 -1.30 14.69
CA GLN A 79 2.76 -0.09 13.98
C GLN A 79 1.56 -0.30 13.04
N TYR A 80 1.23 -1.57 12.72
CA TYR A 80 0.11 -1.95 11.84
C TYR A 80 -1.00 -2.71 12.59
N LYS A 81 -0.87 -2.87 13.92
CA LYS A 81 -1.88 -3.47 14.81
C LYS A 81 -2.72 -2.39 15.46
#